data_AF-A0A0D0KZZ9-F1
#
_entry.id   AF-A0A0D0KZZ9-F1
#
_cell.length_a   1.000
_cell.length_b   1.000
_cell.length_c   1.000
_cell.angle_alpha   90.00
_cell.angle_beta   90.00
_cell.angle_gamma   90.00
#
_symmetry.space_group_name_H-M   'P 1'
#
loop_
_entity.id
_entity.type
_entity.pdbx_description
1 polymer ?
#
loop_
_entity_poly.entity_id
_entity_poly.type
_entity_poly.pdbx_seq_one_letter_code
_entity_poly.pdbx_strand_id
1 'polypeptide(L)'
;MIKWKNINWLFLATVFTTTYLLLVISWIGPHKIVTFTKTDELNALGDFLAGVFSPLAFIWLVAAVLTQRQELTDTRDQFAENQKVVDAQLKTINEQSALLQQQHALAEETAKRTYRLSLFQERYKIYEEFIAFGKRHELSKYDDAYLEMVDLTHKASFVFGRDVYDYFGEIAQVIYELEQLRDAHTTYQSDGAGNRTAIIVSKDAAESIGETESWLWEQFFLPEERKDKFFASLRISDE
;
A
#
# COMPACT_ATOMS: atom_id res chain seq x y z
N MET A 1 -50.30 32.00 -2.79
CA MET A 1 -50.46 30.54 -2.99
C MET A 1 -50.31 29.86 -1.64
N ILE A 2 -51.39 29.28 -1.10
CA ILE A 2 -51.37 28.53 0.16
C ILE A 2 -50.46 27.31 -0.05
N LYS A 3 -49.43 27.11 0.79
CA LYS A 3 -48.58 25.92 0.72
C LYS A 3 -49.37 24.75 1.31
N TRP A 4 -50.04 23.97 0.46
CA TRP A 4 -50.78 22.75 0.83
C TRP A 4 -49.89 21.66 1.46
N LYS A 5 -48.56 21.85 1.48
CA LYS A 5 -47.56 20.87 1.91
C LYS A 5 -47.54 20.61 3.43
N ASN A 6 -48.07 21.52 4.24
CA ASN A 6 -48.03 21.41 5.71
C ASN A 6 -49.42 21.27 6.37
N ILE A 7 -50.46 20.97 5.59
CA ILE A 7 -51.83 20.82 6.12
C ILE A 7 -51.93 19.44 6.75
N ASN A 8 -52.25 19.41 8.05
CA ASN A 8 -52.60 18.17 8.74
C ASN A 8 -54.04 17.79 8.38
N TRP A 9 -54.20 16.97 7.32
CA TRP A 9 -55.50 16.51 6.83
C TRP A 9 -56.28 15.72 7.88
N LEU A 10 -55.59 15.03 8.80
CA LEU A 10 -56.22 14.33 9.92
C LEU A 10 -56.86 15.31 10.91
N PHE A 11 -56.19 16.42 11.21
CA PHE A 11 -56.79 17.47 12.03
C PHE A 11 -58.02 18.10 11.35
N LEU A 12 -57.91 18.39 10.05
CA LEU A 12 -59.03 18.93 9.27
C LEU A 12 -60.22 17.95 9.26
N ALA A 13 -59.97 16.66 9.04
CA ALA A 13 -60.98 15.61 9.10
C ALA A 13 -61.63 15.51 10.49
N THR A 14 -60.83 15.64 11.56
CA THR A 14 -61.33 15.62 12.94
C THR A 14 -62.28 16.80 13.22
N VAL A 15 -61.94 17.99 12.74
CA VAL A 15 -62.80 19.18 12.84
C VAL A 15 -64.10 18.96 12.05
N PHE A 16 -64.02 18.55 10.78
CA PHE A 16 -65.20 18.30 9.94
C PHE A 16 -66.12 17.21 10.51
N THR A 17 -65.55 16.12 11.01
CA THR A 17 -66.31 15.03 11.62
C THR A 17 -66.97 15.45 12.93
N THR A 18 -66.27 16.22 13.78
CA THR A 18 -66.85 16.77 15.01
C THR A 18 -68.00 17.74 14.71
N THR A 19 -67.82 18.66 13.76
CA THR A 19 -68.89 19.57 13.33
C THR A 19 -70.07 18.81 12.72
N TYR A 20 -69.83 17.80 11.89
CA TYR A 20 -70.87 16.97 11.29
C TYR A 20 -71.69 16.23 12.36
N LEU A 21 -71.02 15.58 13.32
CA LEU A 21 -71.69 14.87 14.42
C LEU A 21 -72.54 15.82 15.28
N LEU A 22 -72.03 17.02 15.60
CA LEU A 22 -72.78 18.03 16.35
C LEU A 22 -74.05 18.49 15.60
N LEU A 23 -73.96 18.70 14.29
CA LEU A 23 -75.11 19.06 13.46
C LEU A 23 -76.15 17.94 13.39
N VAL A 24 -75.71 16.69 13.22
CA VAL A 24 -76.59 15.51 13.19
C VAL A 24 -77.31 15.32 14.52
N ILE A 25 -76.58 15.42 15.65
CA ILE A 25 -77.17 15.32 16.99
C ILE A 25 -78.14 16.46 17.27
N SER A 26 -77.80 17.69 16.88
CA SER A 26 -78.66 18.87 17.06
C SER A 26 -79.91 18.82 16.19
N TRP A 27 -79.84 18.24 14.99
CA TRP A 27 -80.99 18.12 14.09
C TRP A 27 -81.95 17.03 14.56
N ILE A 28 -81.45 15.82 14.83
CA ILE A 28 -82.30 14.67 15.17
C ILE A 28 -82.85 14.79 16.60
N GLY A 29 -82.08 15.43 17.49
CA GLY A 29 -82.40 15.60 18.90
C GLY A 29 -81.97 14.38 19.74
N PRO A 30 -81.29 14.59 20.89
CA PRO A 30 -80.68 13.51 21.66
C PRO A 30 -81.70 12.49 22.18
N HIS A 31 -82.93 12.92 22.48
CA HIS A 31 -84.00 12.04 22.94
C HIS A 31 -84.47 11.05 21.87
N LYS A 32 -84.50 11.42 20.59
CA LYS A 32 -84.97 10.53 19.52
C LYS A 32 -83.95 9.44 19.17
N ILE A 33 -82.65 9.75 19.27
CA ILE A 33 -81.57 8.80 19.00
C ILE A 33 -81.55 7.65 20.03
N VAL A 34 -81.76 7.98 21.30
CA VAL A 34 -81.76 7.00 22.41
C VAL A 34 -83.02 6.12 22.40
N THR A 35 -84.16 6.64 21.93
CA THR A 35 -85.39 5.84 21.80
C THR A 35 -85.34 4.95 20.56
N PHE A 36 -84.78 5.41 19.44
CA PHE A 36 -84.70 4.64 18.19
C PHE A 36 -83.80 3.40 18.32
N THR A 37 -82.73 3.50 19.10
CA THR A 37 -81.79 2.40 19.39
C THR A 37 -82.35 1.29 20.29
N LYS A 38 -83.57 1.45 20.83
CA LYS A 38 -84.27 0.44 21.65
C LYS A 38 -85.38 -0.31 20.91
N THR A 39 -85.53 -0.09 19.61
CA THR A 39 -86.60 -0.68 18.78
C THR A 39 -86.10 -1.96 18.10
N ASP A 40 -86.92 -3.02 18.04
CA ASP A 40 -86.55 -4.35 17.49
C ASP A 40 -86.45 -4.41 15.94
N GLU A 41 -86.55 -3.27 15.24
CA GLU A 41 -86.44 -3.18 13.79
C GLU A 41 -84.98 -3.03 13.34
N LEU A 42 -84.27 -4.16 13.31
CA LEU A 42 -82.85 -4.25 13.00
C LEU A 42 -82.45 -3.59 11.65
N ASN A 43 -83.31 -3.68 10.63
CA ASN A 43 -83.06 -3.09 9.30
C ASN A 43 -83.09 -1.56 9.33
N ALA A 44 -84.06 -0.96 10.03
CA ALA A 44 -84.19 0.50 10.12
C ALA A 44 -83.03 1.12 10.92
N LEU A 45 -82.54 0.41 11.94
CA LEU A 45 -81.33 0.79 12.65
C LEU A 45 -80.08 0.71 11.76
N GLY A 46 -79.98 -0.33 10.92
CA GLY A 46 -78.92 -0.50 9.93
C GLY A 46 -78.87 0.64 8.91
N ASP A 47 -80.02 1.02 8.32
CA ASP A 47 -80.10 2.11 7.35
C ASP A 47 -79.77 3.47 7.97
N PHE A 48 -80.18 3.71 9.22
CA PHE A 48 -79.82 4.91 9.97
C PHE A 48 -78.31 5.01 10.23
N LEU A 49 -77.71 3.92 10.71
CA LEU A 49 -76.27 3.85 10.94
C LEU A 49 -75.49 4.01 9.62
N ALA A 50 -75.92 3.34 8.55
CA ALA A 50 -75.30 3.48 7.23
C ALA A 50 -75.35 4.94 6.72
N GLY A 51 -76.49 5.62 6.91
CA GLY A 51 -76.66 7.03 6.54
C GLY A 51 -75.76 8.00 7.33
N VAL A 52 -75.57 7.77 8.64
CA VAL A 52 -74.71 8.63 9.48
C VAL A 52 -73.22 8.32 9.29
N PHE A 53 -72.85 7.06 9.11
CA PHE A 53 -71.44 6.65 8.97
C PHE A 53 -70.89 6.80 7.54
N SER A 54 -71.72 6.82 6.51
CA SER A 54 -71.25 6.93 5.11
C SER A 54 -70.50 8.24 4.83
N PRO A 55 -71.00 9.44 5.19
CA PRO A 55 -70.25 10.70 5.02
C PRO A 55 -69.01 10.78 5.90
N LEU A 56 -69.07 10.20 7.11
CA LEU A 56 -67.94 10.12 8.04
C LEU A 56 -66.78 9.33 7.41
N ALA A 57 -67.08 8.14 6.87
CA ALA A 57 -66.11 7.29 6.18
C ALA A 57 -65.50 8.00 4.97
N PHE A 58 -66.30 8.75 4.21
CA PHE A 58 -65.82 9.51 3.06
C PHE A 58 -64.83 10.63 3.46
N ILE A 59 -65.11 11.38 4.52
CA ILE A 59 -64.21 12.43 5.03
C ILE A 59 -62.84 11.83 5.42
N TRP A 60 -62.85 10.72 6.15
CA TRP A 60 -61.63 10.03 6.56
C TRP A 60 -60.87 9.42 5.37
N LEU A 61 -61.58 8.87 4.37
CA LEU A 61 -60.98 8.35 3.15
C LEU A 61 -60.26 9.45 2.35
N VAL A 62 -60.90 10.61 2.15
CA VAL A 62 -60.29 11.75 1.47
C VAL A 62 -59.06 12.25 2.24
N ALA A 63 -59.16 12.36 3.56
CA ALA A 63 -58.04 12.78 4.39
C ALA A 63 -56.86 11.80 4.31
N ALA A 64 -57.12 10.49 4.37
CA ALA A 64 -56.08 9.46 4.23
C ALA A 64 -55.38 9.53 2.85
N VAL A 65 -56.15 9.68 1.76
CA VAL A 65 -55.58 9.80 0.40
C VAL A 65 -54.72 11.06 0.26
N LEU A 66 -55.14 12.18 0.86
CA LEU A 66 -54.38 13.43 0.80
C LEU A 66 -53.09 13.38 1.64
N THR A 67 -53.14 12.80 2.84
CA THR A 67 -51.95 12.53 3.66
C THR A 67 -50.97 11.61 2.92
N GLN A 68 -51.47 10.51 2.35
CA GLN A 68 -50.64 9.57 1.59
C GLN A 68 -49.95 10.24 0.39
N ARG A 69 -50.64 11.16 -0.30
CA ARG A 69 -50.04 11.94 -1.41
C ARG A 69 -48.95 12.90 -0.93
N GLN A 70 -49.12 13.54 0.23
CA GLN A 70 -48.08 14.39 0.82
C GLN A 70 -46.85 13.56 1.18
N GLU A 71 -47.02 12.43 1.88
CA GLU A 71 -45.93 11.53 2.26
C GLU A 71 -45.15 11.02 1.04
N LEU A 72 -45.85 10.64 -0.04
CA LEU A 72 -45.20 10.23 -1.30
C LEU A 72 -44.42 11.38 -1.95
N THR A 73 -44.90 12.61 -1.85
CA THR A 73 -44.20 13.79 -2.38
C THR A 73 -42.95 14.09 -1.57
N ASP A 74 -43.05 14.06 -0.24
CA ASP A 74 -41.90 14.26 0.65
C ASP A 74 -40.85 13.16 0.48
N THR A 75 -41.31 11.91 0.33
CA THR A 75 -40.44 10.77 0.03
C THR A 75 -39.69 10.98 -1.30
N ARG A 76 -40.38 11.45 -2.34
CA ARG A 76 -39.74 11.78 -3.63
C ARG A 76 -38.70 12.88 -3.53
N ASP A 77 -39.00 13.92 -2.77
CA ASP A 77 -38.06 15.03 -2.55
C ASP A 77 -36.82 14.54 -1.79
N GLN A 78 -37.00 13.72 -0.75
CA GLN A 78 -35.91 13.08 -0.02
C GLN A 78 -35.08 12.14 -0.90
N PHE A 79 -35.72 11.36 -1.79
CA PHE A 79 -35.00 10.52 -2.75
C PHE A 79 -34.16 11.35 -3.73
N ALA A 80 -34.71 12.46 -4.23
CA ALA A 80 -33.98 13.36 -5.12
C ALA A 80 -32.78 14.03 -4.42
N GLU A 81 -32.93 14.38 -3.15
CA GLU A 81 -31.84 14.91 -2.33
C GLU A 81 -30.77 13.85 -2.05
N ASN A 82 -31.18 12.64 -1.66
CA ASN A 82 -30.25 11.52 -1.47
C ASN A 82 -29.49 11.18 -2.75
N GLN A 83 -30.13 11.21 -3.91
CA GLN A 83 -29.46 10.98 -5.18
C GLN A 83 -28.36 12.02 -5.44
N LYS A 84 -28.61 13.30 -5.15
CA LYS A 84 -27.59 14.35 -5.28
C LYS A 84 -26.41 14.13 -4.33
N VAL A 85 -26.67 13.68 -3.10
CA VAL A 85 -25.62 13.36 -2.13
C VAL A 85 -24.80 12.17 -2.62
N VAL A 86 -25.44 11.12 -3.12
CA VAL A 86 -24.76 9.95 -3.70
C VAL A 86 -23.91 10.35 -4.90
N ASP A 87 -24.42 11.19 -5.81
CA ASP A 87 -23.66 11.68 -6.97
C ASP A 87 -22.43 12.49 -6.54
N ALA A 88 -22.56 13.35 -5.52
CA ALA A 88 -21.44 14.10 -4.95
C ALA A 88 -20.40 13.18 -4.28
N GLN A 89 -20.85 12.14 -3.58
CA GLN A 89 -19.97 11.12 -3.00
C GLN A 89 -19.24 10.33 -4.09
N LEU A 90 -19.93 9.91 -5.15
CA LEU A 90 -19.30 9.20 -6.28
C LEU A 90 -18.25 10.06 -6.97
N LYS A 91 -18.51 11.36 -7.17
CA LYS A 91 -17.51 12.29 -7.70
C LYS A 91 -16.27 12.35 -6.81
N THR A 92 -16.47 12.47 -5.50
CA THR A 92 -15.38 12.50 -4.50
C THR A 92 -14.59 11.20 -4.51
N ILE A 93 -15.26 10.05 -4.59
CA ILE A 93 -14.63 8.73 -4.67
C ILE A 93 -13.79 8.61 -5.94
N ASN A 94 -14.28 9.10 -7.08
CA ASN A 94 -13.53 9.08 -8.34
C ASN A 94 -12.26 9.96 -8.25
N GLU A 95 -12.36 11.16 -7.67
CA GLU A 95 -11.21 12.04 -7.44
C GLU A 95 -10.20 11.41 -6.47
N GLN A 96 -10.67 10.78 -5.39
CA GLN A 96 -9.82 10.05 -4.43
C GLN A 96 -9.15 8.82 -5.06
N SER A 97 -9.87 8.08 -5.91
CA SER A 97 -9.33 6.93 -6.63
C SER A 97 -8.18 7.35 -7.57
N ALA A 98 -8.35 8.44 -8.31
CA ALA A 98 -7.30 9.00 -9.15
C ALA A 98 -6.07 9.44 -8.33
N LEU A 99 -6.29 10.08 -7.18
CA LEU A 99 -5.20 10.46 -6.28
C LEU A 99 -4.47 9.23 -5.71
N LEU A 100 -5.20 8.18 -5.31
CA LEU A 100 -4.61 6.93 -4.83
C LEU A 100 -3.75 6.26 -5.90
N GLN A 101 -4.22 6.22 -7.15
CA GLN A 101 -3.42 5.69 -8.26
C GLN A 101 -2.11 6.47 -8.45
N GLN A 102 -2.15 7.79 -8.36
CA GLN A 102 -0.95 8.62 -8.41
C GLN A 102 0.00 8.35 -7.23
N GLN A 103 -0.53 8.20 -6.02
CA GLN A 103 0.26 7.86 -4.84
C GLN A 103 0.92 6.49 -4.97
N HIS A 104 0.20 5.49 -5.51
CA HIS A 104 0.77 4.16 -5.76
C HIS A 104 1.92 4.22 -6.75
N ALA A 105 1.76 4.93 -7.87
CA ALA A 105 2.83 5.09 -8.86
C ALA A 105 4.05 5.79 -8.27
N LEU A 106 3.85 6.87 -7.50
CA LEU A 106 4.93 7.60 -6.84
C LEU A 106 5.63 6.75 -5.78
N ALA A 107 4.87 5.97 -5.00
CA ALA A 107 5.43 5.08 -3.98
C ALA A 107 6.26 3.96 -4.61
N GLU A 108 5.80 3.38 -5.71
CA GLU A 108 6.55 2.37 -6.47
C GLU A 108 7.87 2.94 -7.00
N GLU A 109 7.81 4.14 -7.60
CA GLU A 109 9.01 4.82 -8.09
C GLU A 109 10.00 5.15 -6.97
N THR A 110 9.49 5.65 -5.85
CA THR A 110 10.30 5.97 -4.66
C THR A 110 10.94 4.71 -4.08
N ALA A 111 10.21 3.60 -4.03
CA ALA A 111 10.74 2.31 -3.58
C ALA A 111 11.85 1.81 -4.51
N LYS A 112 11.66 1.90 -5.84
CA LYS A 112 12.70 1.55 -6.83
C LYS A 112 13.96 2.41 -6.68
N ARG A 113 13.82 3.73 -6.51
CA ARG A 113 14.96 4.65 -6.30
C ARG A 113 15.69 4.34 -5.00
N THR A 114 14.95 4.13 -3.91
CA THR A 114 15.53 3.79 -2.59
C THR A 114 16.29 2.46 -2.66
N TYR A 115 15.69 1.45 -3.32
CA TYR A 115 16.34 0.17 -3.54
C TYR A 115 17.63 0.31 -4.35
N ARG A 116 17.60 1.03 -5.48
CA ARG A 116 18.79 1.32 -6.31
C ARG A 116 19.89 2.01 -5.50
N LEU A 117 19.54 2.99 -4.66
CA LEU A 117 20.49 3.69 -3.80
C LEU A 117 21.09 2.75 -2.74
N SER A 118 20.28 1.94 -2.08
CA SER A 118 20.77 0.99 -1.07
C SER A 118 21.71 -0.05 -1.68
N LEU A 119 21.39 -0.54 -2.88
CA LEU A 119 22.24 -1.48 -3.62
C LEU A 119 23.56 -0.82 -4.03
N PHE A 120 23.53 0.42 -4.50
CA PHE A 120 24.74 1.17 -4.80
C PHE A 120 25.61 1.36 -3.55
N GLN A 121 25.02 1.71 -2.41
CA GLN A 121 25.75 1.87 -1.14
C GLN A 121 26.45 0.58 -0.72
N GLU A 122 25.78 -0.57 -0.78
CA GLU A 122 26.40 -1.84 -0.39
C GLU A 122 27.50 -2.26 -1.37
N ARG A 123 27.29 -2.05 -2.69
CA ARG A 123 28.34 -2.26 -3.70
C ARG A 123 29.54 -1.37 -3.48
N TYR A 124 29.32 -0.10 -3.21
CA TYR A 124 30.38 0.87 -2.96
C TYR A 124 31.18 0.51 -1.70
N LYS A 125 30.50 0.06 -0.64
CA LYS A 125 31.15 -0.42 0.58
C LYS A 125 32.05 -1.63 0.31
N ILE A 126 31.58 -2.64 -0.44
CA ILE A 126 32.43 -3.79 -0.80
C ILE A 126 33.62 -3.36 -1.66
N TYR A 127 33.42 -2.41 -2.58
CA TYR A 127 34.52 -1.82 -3.34
C TYR A 127 35.56 -1.15 -2.41
N GLU A 128 35.13 -0.39 -1.41
CA GLU A 128 36.04 0.18 -0.41
C GLU A 128 36.76 -0.90 0.42
N GLU A 129 36.04 -1.97 0.82
CA GLU A 129 36.63 -3.11 1.52
C GLU A 129 37.71 -3.80 0.67
N PHE A 130 37.47 -3.97 -0.64
CA PHE A 130 38.43 -4.52 -1.60
C PHE A 130 39.69 -3.65 -1.74
N ILE A 131 39.54 -2.32 -1.81
CA ILE A 131 40.70 -1.41 -1.82
C ILE A 131 41.48 -1.51 -0.51
N ALA A 132 40.77 -1.54 0.61
CA ALA A 132 41.39 -1.62 1.92
C ALA A 132 42.13 -2.95 2.10
N PHE A 133 41.58 -4.05 1.58
CA PHE A 133 42.23 -5.35 1.54
C PHE A 133 43.58 -5.28 0.82
N GLY A 134 43.62 -4.73 -0.41
CA GLY A 134 44.86 -4.60 -1.17
C GLY A 134 45.93 -3.82 -0.41
N LYS A 135 45.55 -2.71 0.24
CA LYS A 135 46.47 -1.90 1.06
C LYS A 135 46.97 -2.62 2.32
N ARG A 136 46.12 -3.41 2.98
CA ARG A 136 46.51 -4.16 4.19
C ARG A 136 47.54 -5.23 3.86
N HIS A 137 47.37 -5.90 2.73
CA HIS A 137 48.14 -7.08 2.34
C HIS A 137 49.31 -6.79 1.39
N GLU A 138 49.46 -5.56 0.90
CA GLU A 138 50.60 -5.16 0.07
C GLU A 138 51.94 -5.40 0.78
N LEU A 139 52.04 -5.02 2.07
CA LEU A 139 53.28 -5.15 2.83
C LEU A 139 53.63 -6.60 3.19
N SER A 140 52.62 -7.43 3.47
CA SER A 140 52.80 -8.87 3.66
C SER A 140 52.98 -9.62 2.34
N LYS A 141 52.90 -8.90 1.20
CA LYS A 141 52.87 -9.48 -0.15
C LYS A 141 51.79 -10.56 -0.26
N TYR A 142 50.63 -10.32 0.34
CA TYR A 142 49.47 -11.21 0.30
C TYR A 142 49.66 -12.57 0.98
N ASP A 143 50.55 -12.65 1.98
CA ASP A 143 50.66 -13.82 2.85
C ASP A 143 49.45 -13.92 3.80
N ASP A 144 48.87 -15.12 3.93
CA ASP A 144 47.64 -15.42 4.71
C ASP A 144 46.44 -14.52 4.33
N ALA A 145 46.34 -14.17 3.04
CA ALA A 145 45.32 -13.25 2.52
C ALA A 145 44.16 -13.99 1.84
N TYR A 146 44.34 -15.29 1.53
CA TYR A 146 43.38 -16.09 0.79
C TYR A 146 41.98 -16.11 1.42
N LEU A 147 41.87 -16.46 2.70
CA LEU A 147 40.57 -16.63 3.37
C LEU A 147 39.78 -15.32 3.43
N GLU A 148 40.46 -14.20 3.64
CA GLU A 148 39.84 -12.88 3.68
C GLU A 148 39.39 -12.44 2.26
N MET A 149 40.13 -12.78 1.22
CA MET A 149 39.69 -12.54 -0.17
C MET A 149 38.48 -13.41 -0.54
N VAL A 150 38.41 -14.65 -0.07
CA VAL A 150 37.25 -15.53 -0.25
C VAL A 150 36.01 -14.96 0.45
N ASP A 151 36.15 -14.39 1.65
CA ASP A 151 35.05 -13.69 2.33
C ASP A 151 34.53 -12.50 1.50
N LEU A 152 35.44 -11.68 0.97
CA LEU A 152 35.08 -10.59 0.05
C LEU A 152 34.37 -11.10 -1.21
N THR A 153 34.82 -12.22 -1.76
CA THR A 153 34.20 -12.87 -2.92
C THR A 153 32.76 -13.29 -2.62
N HIS A 154 32.52 -13.90 -1.46
CA HIS A 154 31.17 -14.27 -1.03
C HIS A 154 30.27 -13.05 -0.82
N LYS A 155 30.77 -12.00 -0.15
CA LYS A 155 30.02 -10.74 0.00
C LYS A 155 29.65 -10.15 -1.36
N ALA A 156 30.59 -10.14 -2.30
CA ALA A 156 30.37 -9.61 -3.64
C ALA A 156 29.27 -10.38 -4.38
N SER A 157 29.19 -11.70 -4.21
CA SER A 157 28.17 -12.56 -4.86
C SER A 157 26.71 -12.16 -4.57
N PHE A 158 26.45 -11.48 -3.44
CA PHE A 158 25.11 -11.08 -3.05
C PHE A 158 24.64 -9.78 -3.70
N VAL A 159 25.56 -8.90 -4.08
CA VAL A 159 25.22 -7.54 -4.56
C VAL A 159 25.70 -7.24 -5.97
N PHE A 160 26.73 -7.93 -6.45
CA PHE A 160 27.25 -7.78 -7.80
C PHE A 160 26.76 -8.85 -8.76
N GLY A 161 26.96 -8.59 -10.05
CA GLY A 161 26.80 -9.59 -11.09
C GLY A 161 27.92 -10.64 -11.05
N ARG A 162 27.80 -11.62 -11.94
CA ARG A 162 28.77 -12.71 -12.08
C ARG A 162 30.17 -12.19 -12.45
N ASP A 163 30.25 -11.11 -13.21
CA ASP A 163 31.48 -10.45 -13.64
C ASP A 163 32.42 -10.08 -12.48
N VAL A 164 31.90 -9.40 -11.45
CA VAL A 164 32.71 -9.01 -10.28
C VAL A 164 32.97 -10.19 -9.36
N TYR A 165 31.99 -11.10 -9.22
CA TYR A 165 32.14 -12.31 -8.44
C TYR A 165 33.27 -13.21 -8.98
N ASP A 166 33.26 -13.49 -10.28
CA ASP A 166 34.28 -14.31 -10.95
C ASP A 166 35.65 -13.62 -10.86
N TYR A 167 35.69 -12.30 -11.03
CA TYR A 167 36.91 -11.51 -10.87
C TYR A 167 37.51 -11.60 -9.45
N PHE A 168 36.67 -11.51 -8.42
CA PHE A 168 37.13 -11.68 -7.04
C PHE A 168 37.60 -13.11 -6.76
N GLY A 169 36.91 -14.10 -7.34
CA GLY A 169 37.30 -15.49 -7.27
C GLY A 169 38.66 -15.77 -7.94
N GLU A 170 38.92 -15.15 -9.10
CA GLU A 170 40.21 -15.23 -9.78
C GLU A 170 41.34 -14.68 -8.90
N ILE A 171 41.15 -13.51 -8.29
CA ILE A 171 42.12 -12.93 -7.35
C ILE A 171 42.35 -13.85 -6.16
N ALA A 172 41.29 -14.38 -5.55
CA ALA A 172 41.41 -15.31 -4.41
C ALA A 172 42.21 -16.56 -4.80
N GLN A 173 41.93 -17.13 -5.98
CA GLN A 173 42.63 -18.30 -6.50
C GLN A 173 44.12 -17.99 -6.73
N VAL A 174 44.44 -16.83 -7.32
CA VAL A 174 45.83 -16.42 -7.56
C VAL A 174 46.58 -16.19 -6.24
N ILE A 175 45.93 -15.64 -5.21
CA ILE A 175 46.52 -15.52 -3.87
C ILE A 175 46.82 -16.91 -3.28
N TYR A 176 45.88 -17.85 -3.38
CA TYR A 176 46.10 -19.22 -2.92
C TYR A 176 47.29 -19.89 -3.62
N GLU A 177 47.37 -19.75 -4.94
CA GLU A 177 48.48 -20.31 -5.73
C GLU A 177 49.81 -19.67 -5.37
N LEU A 178 49.83 -18.36 -5.08
CA LEU A 178 51.01 -17.64 -4.61
C LEU A 178 51.49 -18.16 -3.25
N GLU A 179 50.58 -18.36 -2.30
CA GLU A 179 50.87 -18.94 -0.98
C GLU A 179 51.46 -20.35 -1.13
N GLN A 180 50.83 -21.22 -1.94
CA GLN A 180 51.33 -22.58 -2.21
C GLN A 180 52.71 -22.59 -2.87
N LEU A 181 52.94 -21.67 -3.82
CA LEU A 181 54.22 -21.55 -4.51
C LEU A 181 55.34 -21.11 -3.56
N ARG A 182 55.04 -20.19 -2.64
CA ARG A 182 55.99 -19.77 -1.59
C ARG A 182 56.29 -20.89 -0.61
N ASP A 183 55.27 -21.59 -0.13
CA ASP A 183 55.44 -22.70 0.81
C ASP A 183 56.31 -23.83 0.21
N ALA A 184 56.13 -24.11 -1.08
CA ALA A 184 56.89 -25.15 -1.78
C ALA A 184 58.37 -24.77 -2.04
N HIS A 185 58.66 -23.47 -2.19
CA HIS A 185 59.97 -22.99 -2.64
C HIS A 185 60.73 -22.12 -1.63
N THR A 186 60.20 -21.91 -0.42
CA THR A 186 60.87 -21.17 0.65
C THR A 186 61.67 -22.11 1.54
N THR A 187 62.96 -21.82 1.70
CA THR A 187 63.79 -22.44 2.73
C THR A 187 64.37 -21.38 3.66
N TYR A 188 64.95 -21.80 4.78
CA TYR A 188 65.52 -20.89 5.77
C TYR A 188 67.04 -21.01 5.79
N GLN A 189 67.71 -19.90 5.51
CA GLN A 189 69.15 -19.79 5.71
C GLN A 189 69.42 -19.21 7.09
N SER A 190 70.31 -19.84 7.86
CA SER A 190 70.77 -19.28 9.14
C SER A 190 71.99 -18.39 8.91
N ASP A 191 72.00 -17.22 9.53
CA ASP A 191 73.12 -16.27 9.48
C ASP A 191 74.26 -16.62 10.47
N GLY A 192 74.13 -17.71 11.22
CA GLY A 192 75.10 -18.12 12.25
C GLY A 192 75.02 -17.30 13.55
N ALA A 193 74.23 -16.22 13.60
CA ALA A 193 73.93 -15.42 14.78
C ALA A 193 72.58 -15.80 15.43
N GLY A 194 71.91 -16.84 14.88
CA GLY A 194 70.62 -17.33 15.35
C GLY A 194 69.42 -16.76 14.59
N ASN A 195 69.62 -15.84 13.63
CA ASN A 195 68.55 -15.38 12.76
C ASN A 195 68.37 -16.35 11.60
N ARG A 196 67.13 -16.44 11.11
CA ARG A 196 66.75 -17.23 9.93
C ARG A 196 66.12 -16.29 8.92
N THR A 197 66.64 -16.26 7.70
CA THR A 197 66.06 -15.53 6.58
C THR A 197 65.40 -16.51 5.63
N ALA A 198 64.18 -16.20 5.23
CA ALA A 198 63.50 -16.93 4.16
C ALA A 198 64.22 -16.64 2.84
N ILE A 199 64.60 -17.69 2.11
CA ILE A 199 65.20 -17.61 0.78
C ILE A 199 64.43 -18.51 -0.18
N ILE A 200 64.16 -18.02 -1.38
CA ILE A 200 63.51 -18.78 -2.44
C ILE A 200 64.56 -19.66 -3.12
N VAL A 201 64.32 -20.97 -3.16
CA VAL A 201 65.32 -21.98 -3.54
C VAL A 201 65.62 -21.97 -5.03
N SER A 202 64.64 -21.67 -5.89
CA SER A 202 64.81 -21.66 -7.34
C SER A 202 64.60 -20.27 -7.92
N LYS A 203 65.45 -19.92 -8.91
CA LYS A 203 65.33 -18.67 -9.65
C LYS A 203 63.98 -18.55 -10.37
N ASP A 204 63.55 -19.65 -10.99
CA ASP A 204 62.28 -19.71 -11.72
C ASP A 204 61.07 -19.47 -10.80
N ALA A 205 61.08 -20.00 -9.57
CA ALA A 205 60.00 -19.73 -8.62
C ALA A 205 60.02 -18.27 -8.14
N ALA A 206 61.20 -17.68 -7.95
CA ALA A 206 61.31 -16.26 -7.58
C ALA A 206 60.77 -15.34 -8.69
N GLU A 207 60.99 -15.69 -9.96
CA GLU A 207 60.43 -14.98 -11.11
C GLU A 207 58.91 -15.10 -11.14
N SER A 208 58.35 -16.33 -11.06
CA SER A 208 56.90 -16.54 -11.04
C SER A 208 56.21 -15.87 -9.84
N ILE A 209 56.82 -15.90 -8.64
CA ILE A 209 56.31 -15.18 -7.46
C ILE A 209 56.26 -13.67 -7.74
N GLY A 210 57.30 -13.11 -8.36
CA GLY A 210 57.36 -11.69 -8.70
C GLY A 210 56.32 -11.28 -9.75
N GLU A 211 56.10 -12.10 -10.77
CA GLU A 211 55.06 -11.89 -11.79
C GLU A 211 53.66 -11.91 -11.16
N THR A 212 53.38 -12.90 -10.31
CA THR A 212 52.08 -13.03 -9.62
C THR A 212 51.84 -11.87 -8.63
N GLU A 213 52.85 -11.48 -7.85
CA GLU A 213 52.77 -10.31 -6.97
C GLU A 213 52.49 -9.03 -7.78
N SER A 214 53.12 -8.89 -8.94
CA SER A 214 52.93 -7.72 -9.82
C SER A 214 51.50 -7.71 -10.39
N TRP A 215 51.00 -8.85 -10.87
CA TRP A 215 49.63 -8.97 -11.36
C TRP A 215 48.60 -8.64 -10.27
N LEU A 216 48.79 -9.14 -9.04
CA LEU A 216 47.94 -8.81 -7.90
C LEU A 216 47.98 -7.31 -7.60
N TRP A 217 49.17 -6.72 -7.58
CA TRP A 217 49.33 -5.28 -7.36
C TRP A 217 48.54 -4.48 -8.40
N GLU A 218 48.59 -4.88 -9.67
CA GLU A 218 47.81 -4.25 -10.74
C GLU A 218 46.31 -4.28 -10.44
N GLN A 219 45.77 -5.43 -10.03
CA GLN A 219 44.33 -5.59 -9.73
C GLN A 219 43.83 -4.67 -8.60
N PHE A 220 44.64 -4.43 -7.58
CA PHE A 220 44.25 -3.61 -6.41
C PHE A 220 44.54 -2.12 -6.59
N PHE A 221 45.62 -1.78 -7.28
CA PHE A 221 46.15 -0.41 -7.28
C PHE A 221 45.96 0.33 -8.60
N LEU A 222 45.82 -0.37 -9.74
CA LEU A 222 45.51 0.31 -11.00
C LEU A 222 44.03 0.73 -11.05
N PRO A 223 43.73 2.04 -11.20
CA PRO A 223 42.36 2.50 -11.29
C PRO A 223 41.62 2.03 -12.55
N GLU A 224 42.32 1.85 -13.67
CA GLU A 224 41.68 1.44 -14.94
C GLU A 224 41.17 0.00 -14.88
N GLU A 225 41.97 -0.94 -14.35
CA GLU A 225 41.54 -2.33 -14.13
C GLU A 225 40.27 -2.38 -13.26
N ARG A 226 40.27 -1.65 -12.14
CA ARG A 226 39.10 -1.59 -11.26
C ARG A 226 37.91 -0.90 -11.93
N LYS A 227 38.14 0.19 -12.65
CA LYS A 227 37.08 0.92 -13.34
C LYS A 227 36.36 -0.01 -14.31
N ASP A 228 37.08 -0.74 -15.14
CA ASP A 228 36.45 -1.62 -16.13
C ASP A 228 35.62 -2.75 -15.49
N LYS A 229 36.04 -3.27 -14.34
CA LYS A 229 35.31 -4.32 -13.61
C LYS A 229 34.09 -3.78 -12.84
N PHE A 230 34.20 -2.60 -12.22
CA PHE A 230 33.16 -2.08 -11.33
C PHE A 230 32.21 -1.07 -11.98
N PHE A 231 32.58 -0.45 -13.10
CA PHE A 231 31.86 0.69 -13.67
C PHE A 231 30.40 0.35 -14.02
N ALA A 232 30.15 -0.81 -14.62
CA ALA A 232 28.79 -1.25 -14.96
C ALA A 232 27.91 -1.40 -13.71
N SER A 233 28.50 -1.86 -12.60
CA SER A 233 27.79 -2.15 -11.35
C SER A 233 27.65 -0.94 -10.43
N LEU A 234 28.54 0.05 -10.52
CA LEU A 234 28.54 1.27 -9.71
C LEU A 234 27.88 2.47 -10.41
N ARG A 235 27.38 2.30 -11.63
CA ARG A 235 26.63 3.37 -12.30
C ARG A 235 25.17 3.36 -11.85
N ILE A 236 24.73 4.47 -11.24
CA ILE A 236 23.31 4.74 -11.06
C ILE A 236 22.82 5.44 -12.34
N SER A 237 22.08 4.73 -13.18
CA SER A 237 21.38 5.34 -14.32
C SER A 237 19.96 5.73 -13.90
N ASP A 238 19.48 6.85 -14.41
CA ASP A 238 18.09 7.32 -14.25
C ASP A 238 17.11 6.58 -15.18
N GLU A 239 17.63 5.80 -16.13
CA GLU A 239 16.87 4.87 -16.99
C GLU A 239 16.51 3.57 -16.23
#